data_AF-A0A6J5VLG4-F1
#
_entry.id   AF-A0A6J5VLG4-F1
#
_cell.length_a   1.000
_cell.length_b   1.000
_cell.length_c   1.000
_cell.angle_alpha   90.00
_cell.angle_beta   90.00
_cell.angle_gamma   90.00
#
_symmetry.space_group_name_H-M   'P 1'
#
loop_
_entity.id
_entity.type
_entity.pdbx_description
1 polymer ?
#
loop_
_entity_poly.entity_id
_entity_poly.type
_entity_poly.pdbx_seq_one_letter_code
_entity_poly.pdbx_strand_id
1 'polypeptide(L)'
;MMPRCSVQSNDVQLFQSLTGLQQLAETHRFKAWFLDQFGVLHDGKQPYPGAITTIKNLASSGAKMVIISNSSRRSSTTMEKLRSLGFDPSLFVGAITSGELTHQNLQRPD
;
A
#
# COMPACT_ATOMS: atom_id res chain seq x y z
N MET A 1 -38.55 42.84 9.27
CA MET A 1 -37.83 41.87 10.12
C MET A 1 -37.57 40.63 9.26
N MET A 2 -36.41 40.55 8.62
CA MET A 2 -36.03 39.39 7.80
C MET A 2 -35.53 38.27 8.72
N PRO A 3 -35.89 36.99 8.51
CA PRO A 3 -35.31 35.91 9.28
C PRO A 3 -33.85 35.75 8.85
N ARG A 4 -32.92 35.90 9.81
CA ARG A 4 -31.54 35.48 9.62
C ARG A 4 -31.54 33.95 9.59
N CYS A 5 -31.35 33.38 8.40
CA CYS A 5 -30.95 31.98 8.31
C CYS A 5 -29.49 31.89 8.77
N SER A 6 -29.30 31.57 10.05
CA SER A 6 -27.98 31.23 10.58
C SER A 6 -27.70 29.77 10.23
N VAL A 7 -27.15 29.55 9.05
CA VAL A 7 -26.50 28.26 8.76
C VAL A 7 -25.19 28.28 9.55
N GLN A 8 -25.14 27.53 10.64
CA GLN A 8 -23.88 27.21 11.31
C GLN A 8 -23.06 26.39 10.31
N SER A 9 -22.05 27.02 9.70
CA SER A 9 -21.02 26.34 8.93
C SER A 9 -20.17 25.53 9.90
N ASN A 10 -20.61 24.32 10.23
CA ASN A 10 -19.66 23.27 10.61
C ASN A 10 -18.83 23.04 9.35
N ASP A 11 -17.67 23.69 9.25
CA ASP A 11 -16.68 23.42 8.23
C ASP A 11 -16.32 21.95 8.34
N VAL A 12 -16.95 21.13 7.50
CA VAL A 12 -16.60 19.73 7.35
C VAL A 12 -15.19 19.73 6.77
N GLN A 13 -14.21 19.43 7.62
CA GLN A 13 -12.83 19.34 7.20
C GLN A 13 -12.70 18.14 6.26
N LEU A 14 -12.88 18.38 4.96
CA LEU A 14 -12.90 17.38 3.89
C LEU A 14 -11.53 16.72 3.68
N PHE A 15 -10.47 17.40 4.09
CA PHE A 15 -9.10 16.96 3.90
C PHE A 15 -8.33 17.00 5.21
N GLN A 16 -7.63 15.91 5.50
CA GLN A 16 -6.70 15.81 6.61
C GLN A 16 -5.28 15.78 6.05
N SER A 17 -4.43 16.69 6.51
CA SER A 17 -2.99 16.61 6.24
C SER A 17 -2.35 15.62 7.22
N LEU A 18 -1.44 14.80 6.71
CA LEU A 18 -0.69 13.82 7.48
C LEU A 18 0.79 14.06 7.25
N THR A 19 1.59 13.96 8.31
CA THR A 19 3.05 14.11 8.22
C THR A 19 3.73 12.82 7.77
N GLY A 20 3.03 11.68 7.83
CA GLY A 20 3.52 10.41 7.33
C GLY A 20 2.59 9.23 7.64
N LEU A 21 2.93 8.05 7.10
CA LEU A 21 2.16 6.82 7.25
C LEU A 21 2.05 6.32 8.70
N GLN A 22 3.01 6.69 9.56
CA GLN A 22 3.00 6.31 10.98
C GLN A 22 1.70 6.73 11.68
N GLN A 23 1.21 7.95 11.43
CA GLN A 23 -0.02 8.45 12.02
C GLN A 23 -1.22 7.55 11.68
N LEU A 24 -1.26 7.02 10.45
CA LEU A 24 -2.31 6.10 10.02
C LEU A 24 -2.16 4.72 10.69
N ALA A 25 -0.93 4.22 10.78
CA ALA A 25 -0.64 2.93 11.41
C ALA A 25 -1.04 2.91 12.90
N GLU A 26 -0.73 3.98 13.64
CA GLU A 26 -1.05 4.13 15.07
C GLU A 26 -2.56 4.22 15.35
N THR A 27 -3.36 4.66 14.37
CA THR A 27 -4.83 4.66 14.55
C THR A 27 -5.42 3.25 14.60
N HIS A 28 -4.70 2.24 14.09
CA HIS A 28 -5.17 0.86 13.90
C HIS A 28 -6.51 0.73 13.15
N ARG A 29 -6.97 1.78 12.45
CA ARG A 29 -8.23 1.79 11.69
C ARG A 29 -8.14 0.93 10.44
N PHE A 30 -6.95 0.80 9.87
CA PHE A 30 -6.68 0.06 8.64
C PHE A 30 -6.03 -1.28 8.94
N LYS A 31 -6.79 -2.36 8.74
CA LYS A 31 -6.35 -3.74 8.99
C LYS A 31 -5.51 -4.32 7.86
N ALA A 32 -5.60 -3.74 6.67
CA ALA A 32 -4.93 -4.18 5.46
C ALA A 32 -4.35 -2.99 4.70
N TRP A 33 -3.17 -3.20 4.11
CA TRP A 33 -2.40 -2.20 3.42
C TRP A 33 -2.04 -2.72 2.03
N PHE A 34 -2.51 -2.01 1.01
CA PHE A 34 -2.21 -2.33 -0.39
C PHE A 34 -1.16 -1.35 -0.89
N LEU A 35 -0.01 -1.89 -1.27
CA LEU A 35 1.16 -1.09 -1.60
C LEU A 35 1.55 -1.32 -3.06
N ASP A 36 1.73 -0.24 -3.80
CA ASP A 36 2.49 -0.32 -5.05
C ASP A 36 4.00 -0.51 -4.74
N GLN A 37 4.77 -0.97 -5.72
CA GLN A 37 6.19 -1.28 -5.56
C GLN A 37 7.11 -0.32 -6.32
N PHE A 38 6.90 -0.10 -7.62
CA PHE A 38 7.82 0.66 -8.46
C PHE A 38 7.47 2.13 -8.37
N GLY A 39 8.44 2.98 -8.02
CA GLY A 39 8.16 4.39 -7.72
C GLY A 39 7.60 4.64 -6.31
N VAL A 40 7.39 3.58 -5.51
CA VAL A 40 6.93 3.68 -4.12
C VAL A 40 7.93 3.05 -3.15
N LEU A 41 8.27 1.77 -3.37
CA LEU A 41 9.24 1.04 -2.54
C LEU A 41 10.64 1.07 -3.15
N HIS A 42 10.74 1.05 -4.47
CA HIS A 42 12.00 0.97 -5.20
C HIS A 42 11.92 1.53 -6.62
N ASP A 43 13.08 1.76 -7.25
CA ASP A 43 13.21 2.15 -8.67
C ASP A 43 13.54 0.96 -9.59
N GLY A 44 13.52 -0.27 -9.05
CA GLY A 44 13.84 -1.50 -9.75
C GLY A 44 15.33 -1.91 -9.66
N LYS A 45 16.20 -1.00 -9.23
CA LYS A 45 17.61 -1.27 -8.94
C LYS A 45 17.89 -1.29 -7.45
N GLN A 46 17.29 -0.37 -6.69
CA GLN A 46 17.51 -0.21 -5.26
C GLN A 46 16.22 0.20 -4.53
N PRO A 47 16.09 -0.12 -3.23
CA PRO A 47 15.02 0.42 -2.40
C PRO A 47 15.19 1.94 -2.22
N TYR A 48 14.08 2.66 -2.08
CA TYR A 48 14.15 4.07 -1.70
C TYR A 48 14.62 4.23 -0.25
N PRO A 49 15.29 5.35 0.10
CA PRO A 49 15.69 5.64 1.47
C PRO A 49 14.52 5.52 2.44
N GLY A 50 14.71 4.75 3.51
CA GLY A 50 13.68 4.51 4.52
C GLY A 50 12.63 3.47 4.17
N ALA A 51 12.46 3.05 2.91
CA ALA A 51 11.37 2.14 2.50
C ALA A 51 11.39 0.81 3.28
N ILE A 52 12.57 0.18 3.41
CA ILE A 52 12.72 -1.07 4.17
C ILE A 52 12.34 -0.86 5.65
N THR A 53 12.83 0.22 6.26
CA THR A 53 12.54 0.56 7.67
C THR A 53 11.06 0.85 7.86
N THR A 54 10.43 1.56 6.92
CA THR A 54 9.00 1.87 6.95
C THR A 54 8.15 0.60 6.91
N ILE A 55 8.47 -0.36 6.02
CA ILE A 55 7.77 -1.65 5.95
C ILE A 55 7.94 -2.44 7.24
N LYS A 56 9.15 -2.47 7.82
CA LYS A 56 9.40 -3.10 9.12
C LYS A 56 8.55 -2.47 10.23
N ASN A 57 8.52 -1.14 10.30
CA ASN A 57 7.75 -0.41 11.31
C ASN A 57 6.24 -0.62 11.15
N LEU A 58 5.74 -0.62 9.92
CA LEU A 58 4.35 -0.96 9.61
C LEU A 58 4.02 -2.39 10.07
N ALA A 59 4.87 -3.37 9.73
CA ALA A 59 4.66 -4.75 10.18
C ALA A 59 4.64 -4.88 11.72
N SER A 60 5.53 -4.19 12.42
CA SER A 60 5.56 -4.15 13.90
C SER A 60 4.30 -3.55 14.53
N SER A 61 3.54 -2.72 13.80
CA SER A 61 2.23 -2.21 14.25
C SER A 61 1.07 -3.21 14.07
N GLY A 62 1.36 -4.41 13.53
CA GLY A 62 0.37 -5.43 13.20
C GLY A 62 -0.26 -5.26 11.81
N ALA A 63 0.28 -4.37 10.96
CA ALA A 63 -0.22 -4.14 9.62
C ALA A 63 -0.02 -5.36 8.72
N LYS A 64 -1.10 -5.79 8.05
CA LYS A 64 -1.03 -6.82 6.99
C LYS A 64 -0.88 -6.14 5.63
N MET A 65 0.26 -6.35 4.98
CA MET A 65 0.61 -5.70 3.72
C MET A 65 0.50 -6.67 2.54
N VAL A 66 -0.07 -6.22 1.43
CA VAL A 66 -0.08 -6.93 0.14
C VAL A 66 0.47 -5.98 -0.92
N ILE A 67 1.37 -6.48 -1.75
CA ILE A 67 1.84 -5.74 -2.93
C ILE A 67 0.76 -5.82 -4.01
N ILE A 68 0.36 -4.68 -4.57
CA ILE A 68 -0.51 -4.61 -5.75
C ILE A 68 0.26 -3.87 -6.83
N SER A 69 0.52 -4.54 -7.97
CA SER A 69 1.36 -3.97 -9.02
C SER A 69 0.83 -4.24 -10.43
N ASN A 70 0.93 -3.23 -11.29
CA ASN A 70 0.62 -3.37 -12.73
C ASN A 70 1.69 -4.13 -13.53
N SER A 71 2.69 -4.73 -12.86
CA SER A 71 3.71 -5.57 -13.49
C SER A 71 3.08 -6.74 -14.25
N SER A 72 3.59 -7.00 -15.46
CA SER A 72 3.25 -8.20 -16.25
C SER A 72 3.93 -9.47 -15.75
N ARG A 73 4.73 -9.39 -14.69
CA ARG A 73 5.38 -10.55 -14.06
C ARG A 73 4.43 -11.31 -13.15
N ARG A 74 4.73 -12.58 -12.88
CA ARG A 74 4.03 -13.41 -11.89
C ARG A 74 4.25 -12.86 -10.48
N SER A 75 3.37 -13.20 -9.54
CA SER A 75 3.48 -12.73 -8.15
C SER A 75 4.76 -13.25 -7.48
N SER A 76 5.16 -14.50 -7.74
CA SER A 76 6.40 -15.08 -7.21
C SER A 76 7.64 -14.28 -7.62
N THR A 77 7.76 -13.91 -8.90
CA THR A 77 8.87 -13.11 -9.42
C THR A 77 8.92 -11.72 -8.75
N THR A 78 7.77 -11.14 -8.45
CA THR A 78 7.70 -9.86 -7.71
C THR A 78 8.22 -10.02 -6.28
N MET A 79 7.82 -11.08 -5.57
CA MET A 79 8.30 -11.35 -4.22
C MET A 79 9.81 -11.65 -4.18
N GLU A 80 10.34 -12.39 -5.17
CA GLU A 80 11.77 -12.63 -5.33
C GLU A 80 12.54 -11.33 -5.63
N LYS A 81 11.98 -10.46 -6.46
CA LYS A 81 12.58 -9.15 -6.75
C LYS A 81 12.69 -8.30 -5.48
N LEU A 82 11.62 -8.22 -4.68
CA LEU A 82 11.64 -7.52 -3.40
C LEU A 82 12.68 -8.10 -2.44
N ARG A 83 12.80 -9.44 -2.36
CA ARG A 83 13.86 -10.11 -1.60
C ARG A 83 15.25 -9.66 -2.06
N SER A 84 15.50 -9.66 -3.37
CA SER A 84 16.80 -9.26 -3.93
C SER A 84 17.16 -7.79 -3.65
N LEU A 85 16.16 -6.94 -3.42
CA LEU A 85 16.32 -5.53 -3.07
C LEU A 85 16.47 -5.31 -1.55
N GLY A 86 16.48 -6.37 -0.75
CA GLY A 86 16.68 -6.32 0.70
C GLY A 86 15.41 -6.20 1.53
N PHE A 87 14.22 -6.26 0.92
CA PHE A 87 12.98 -6.42 1.67
C PHE A 87 12.86 -7.86 2.19
N ASP A 88 12.24 -8.03 3.35
CA ASP A 88 11.88 -9.36 3.86
C ASP A 88 10.49 -9.75 3.33
N PRO A 89 10.38 -10.77 2.45
CA PRO A 89 9.10 -11.22 1.91
C PRO A 89 8.08 -11.66 2.96
N SER A 90 8.52 -12.10 4.15
CA SER A 90 7.62 -12.55 5.23
C SER A 90 6.78 -11.43 5.83
N LEU A 91 7.18 -10.17 5.62
CA LEU A 91 6.43 -8.98 6.06
C LEU A 91 5.20 -8.70 5.17
N PHE A 92 5.11 -9.36 4.02
CA PHE A 92 3.98 -9.25 3.12
C PHE A 92 3.15 -10.54 3.18
N VAL A 93 1.84 -10.39 3.18
CA VAL A 93 0.90 -11.51 2.98
C VAL A 93 1.08 -12.12 1.58
N GLY A 94 1.45 -11.30 0.60
CA GLY A 94 1.77 -11.73 -0.75
C GLY A 94 1.81 -10.57 -1.75
N ALA A 95 1.80 -10.91 -3.03
CA ALA A 95 1.69 -9.97 -4.13
C ALA A 95 0.54 -10.35 -5.07
N ILE A 96 -0.14 -9.35 -5.60
CA ILE A 96 -1.12 -9.45 -6.68
C ILE A 96 -0.57 -8.59 -7.82
N THR A 97 -0.38 -9.21 -8.98
CA THR A 97 0.10 -8.50 -10.17
C THR A 97 -0.83 -8.71 -11.35
N SER A 98 -0.86 -7.77 -12.29
CA SER A 98 -1.61 -7.94 -13.53
C SER A 98 -1.16 -9.17 -14.30
N GLY A 99 0.15 -9.45 -14.35
CA GLY A 99 0.68 -10.66 -14.96
C GLY A 99 0.24 -11.96 -14.28
N GLU A 100 0.11 -11.95 -12.95
CA GLU A 100 -0.42 -13.09 -12.20
C GLU A 100 -1.87 -13.36 -12.60
N LEU A 101 -2.71 -12.33 -12.55
CA LEU A 101 -4.13 -12.44 -12.88
C LEU A 101 -4.33 -12.82 -14.34
N THR A 102 -3.62 -12.21 -15.30
CA THR A 102 -3.73 -12.56 -16.72
C THR A 102 -3.39 -14.02 -16.96
N HIS A 103 -2.28 -14.52 -16.42
CA HIS A 103 -1.92 -15.92 -16.59
C HIS A 103 -2.95 -16.84 -15.93
N GLN A 104 -3.45 -16.54 -14.73
CA GLN A 104 -4.52 -17.33 -14.11
C GLN A 104 -5.78 -17.35 -14.97
N ASN A 105 -6.17 -16.22 -15.58
CA ASN A 105 -7.33 -16.16 -16.47
C ASN A 105 -7.10 -16.96 -17.75
N LEU A 106 -5.90 -16.95 -18.33
CA LEU A 106 -5.57 -17.77 -19.51
C LEU A 106 -5.54 -19.28 -19.23
N GLN A 107 -5.43 -19.69 -17.97
CA GLN A 107 -5.48 -21.09 -17.55
C GLN A 107 -6.89 -21.56 -17.19
N ARG A 108 -7.88 -20.65 -17.15
CA ARG A 108 -9.25 -21.04 -16.89
C ARG A 108 -9.84 -21.67 -18.16
N PRO A 109 -10.45 -22.85 -18.07
CA PRO A 109 -11.33 -23.35 -19.10
C PRO A 109 -12.71 -22.73 -18.85
N ASP A 110 -12.91 -21.50 -19.28
CA ASP A 110 -14.25 -20.93 -19.45
C ASP A 110 -15.02 -21.60 -20.59
#